data_AF-A0AAD9J393-F1
#
_entry.id   AF-A0AAD9J393-F1
#
_cell.length_a   1.000
_cell.length_b   1.000
_cell.length_c   1.000
_cell.angle_alpha   90.00
_cell.angle_beta   90.00
_cell.angle_gamma   90.00
#
_symmetry.space_group_name_H-M   'P 1'
#
loop_
_entity.id
_entity.type
_entity.pdbx_description
1 polymer ?
#
loop_
_entity_poly.entity_id
_entity_poly.type
_entity_poly.pdbx_seq_one_letter_code
_entity_poly.pdbx_strand_id
1 'polypeptide(L)'
;SRAREEEFLQAAETGDVTRLKSLLTNALLSAINQGNEEIAETIIEHPKYVEVSNEVKEHGRAFFYLSKFHDENQFPEEITPLMLAAQQNRFEVVMALLLKGEIIDKPHKCDCACSECNEMTQKDELRFARSRLNAYRALSSEAYISLSSDDPILTCFELRKELHQVAAEEKYYATEYTRLATGLSEYVVRLLDKVHSNEELHAILSATAEDHNDITPEDLPRLQLAIKYKEKRVSFSDYVDRFVAGFGSSQLPMYTVGGIYVPLLALF
;
A
#
# COMPACT_ATOMS: atom_id res chain seq x y z
N SER A 1 -31.90 -7.38 2.12
CA SER A 1 -33.33 -7.74 2.03
C SER A 1 -33.56 -8.98 2.87
N ARG A 2 -34.79 -9.22 3.31
CA ARG A 2 -35.18 -10.39 4.14
C ARG A 2 -34.69 -11.74 3.59
N ALA A 3 -34.64 -11.87 2.25
CA ALA A 3 -34.10 -13.05 1.57
C ALA A 3 -32.60 -13.33 1.86
N ARG A 4 -31.76 -12.29 1.96
CA ARG A 4 -30.32 -12.47 2.29
C ARG A 4 -30.09 -12.83 3.75
N GLU A 5 -30.99 -12.38 4.63
CA GLU A 5 -30.95 -12.72 6.04
C GLU A 5 -31.36 -14.19 6.25
N GLU A 6 -32.42 -14.64 5.58
CA GLU A 6 -32.83 -16.05 5.53
C GLU A 6 -31.71 -16.93 4.94
N GLU A 7 -31.03 -16.46 3.89
CA GLU A 7 -29.90 -17.17 3.30
C GLU A 7 -28.71 -17.29 4.26
N PHE A 8 -28.39 -16.23 4.99
CA PHE A 8 -27.32 -16.25 5.99
C PHE A 8 -27.62 -17.21 7.14
N LEU A 9 -28.86 -17.20 7.64
CA LEU A 9 -29.32 -18.12 8.68
C LEU A 9 -29.27 -19.57 8.20
N GLN A 10 -29.71 -19.83 6.95
CA GLN A 10 -29.65 -21.16 6.36
C GLN A 10 -28.20 -21.64 6.22
N ALA A 11 -27.27 -20.81 5.75
CA ALA A 11 -25.85 -21.17 5.64
C ALA A 11 -25.21 -21.44 7.01
N ALA A 12 -25.61 -20.69 8.04
CA ALA A 12 -25.19 -20.90 9.42
C ALA A 12 -25.70 -22.23 9.99
N GLU A 13 -26.96 -22.59 9.69
CA GLU A 13 -27.58 -23.85 10.12
C GLU A 13 -26.98 -25.06 9.40
N THR A 14 -26.64 -24.93 8.12
CA THR A 14 -26.06 -26.03 7.33
C THR A 14 -24.55 -26.23 7.57
N GLY A 15 -23.89 -25.30 8.29
CA GLY A 15 -22.44 -25.35 8.53
C GLY A 15 -21.61 -25.17 7.25
N ASP A 16 -22.15 -24.49 6.23
CA ASP A 16 -21.43 -24.25 4.98
C ASP A 16 -20.48 -23.07 5.15
N VAL A 17 -19.24 -23.38 5.55
CA VAL A 17 -18.21 -22.38 5.86
C VAL A 17 -17.88 -21.51 4.64
N THR A 18 -17.88 -22.08 3.43
CA THR A 18 -17.54 -21.35 2.19
C THR A 18 -18.61 -20.32 1.86
N ARG A 19 -19.88 -20.70 2.01
CA ARG A 19 -21.01 -19.80 1.76
C ARG A 19 -21.10 -18.71 2.83
N LEU A 20 -20.92 -19.07 4.11
CA LEU A 20 -20.84 -18.10 5.21
C LEU A 20 -19.72 -17.09 4.99
N LYS A 21 -18.54 -17.55 4.54
CA LYS A 21 -17.42 -16.66 4.20
C LYS A 21 -17.80 -15.65 3.14
N SER A 22 -18.41 -16.10 2.04
CA SER A 22 -18.82 -15.21 0.95
C SER A 22 -19.81 -14.14 1.43
N LEU A 23 -20.81 -14.55 2.22
CA LEU A 23 -21.83 -13.64 2.74
C LEU A 23 -21.24 -12.62 3.73
N LEU A 24 -20.39 -13.06 4.67
CA LEU A 24 -19.70 -12.16 5.61
C LEU A 24 -18.78 -11.19 4.88
N THR A 25 -18.02 -11.68 3.90
CA THR A 25 -17.11 -10.85 3.11
C THR A 25 -17.89 -9.79 2.33
N ASN A 26 -19.00 -10.16 1.68
CA ASN A 26 -19.85 -9.22 0.95
C ASN A 26 -20.53 -8.19 1.86
N ALA A 27 -20.99 -8.61 3.05
CA ALA A 27 -21.55 -7.71 4.04
C ALA A 27 -20.50 -6.69 4.52
N LEU A 28 -19.29 -7.16 4.82
CA LEU A 28 -18.17 -6.33 5.23
C LEU A 28 -17.74 -5.34 4.14
N LEU A 29 -17.57 -5.81 2.90
CA LEU A 29 -17.28 -4.95 1.75
C LEU A 29 -18.35 -3.87 1.55
N SER A 30 -19.63 -4.23 1.76
CA SER A 30 -20.73 -3.26 1.67
C SER A 30 -20.68 -2.22 2.79
N ALA A 31 -20.40 -2.64 4.04
CA ALA A 31 -20.25 -1.73 5.18
C ALA A 31 -19.10 -0.74 4.97
N ILE A 32 -17.94 -1.24 4.53
CA ILE A 32 -16.77 -0.41 4.18
C ILE A 32 -17.14 0.57 3.08
N ASN A 33 -17.76 0.09 1.99
CA ASN A 33 -18.13 0.94 0.86
C ASN A 33 -19.12 2.05 1.22
N GLN A 34 -20.00 1.80 2.21
CA GLN A 34 -20.94 2.80 2.74
C GLN A 34 -20.29 3.73 3.77
N GLY A 35 -19.05 3.47 4.18
CA GLY A 35 -18.35 4.25 5.21
C GLY A 35 -18.89 4.02 6.62
N ASN A 36 -19.53 2.87 6.89
CA ASN A 36 -20.02 2.53 8.22
C ASN A 36 -18.98 1.68 8.95
N GLU A 37 -18.08 2.37 9.65
CA GLU A 37 -16.92 1.78 10.33
C GLU A 37 -17.36 0.92 11.54
N GLU A 38 -18.37 1.36 12.31
CA GLU A 38 -18.90 0.60 13.46
C GLU A 38 -19.46 -0.76 13.05
N ILE A 39 -20.21 -0.82 11.95
CA ILE A 39 -20.73 -2.10 11.42
C ILE A 39 -19.57 -2.97 10.92
N ALA A 40 -18.60 -2.38 10.23
CA ALA A 40 -17.44 -3.13 9.75
C ALA A 40 -16.65 -3.76 10.91
N GLU A 41 -16.38 -3.00 11.96
CA GLU A 41 -15.72 -3.48 13.18
C GLU A 41 -16.53 -4.58 13.87
N THR A 42 -17.84 -4.39 14.04
CA THR A 42 -18.71 -5.40 14.64
C THR A 42 -18.66 -6.73 13.87
N ILE A 43 -18.61 -6.67 12.53
CA ILE A 43 -18.47 -7.87 11.68
C ILE A 43 -17.09 -8.52 11.86
N ILE A 44 -16.02 -7.73 11.91
CA ILE A 44 -14.63 -8.20 12.07
C ILE A 44 -14.40 -8.84 13.45
N GLU A 45 -15.06 -8.33 14.49
CA GLU A 45 -14.98 -8.86 15.85
C GLU A 45 -15.81 -10.11 16.05
N HIS A 46 -16.77 -10.39 15.15
CA HIS A 46 -17.66 -11.51 15.29
C HIS A 46 -16.90 -12.86 15.26
N PRO A 47 -17.14 -13.79 16.22
CA PRO A 47 -16.39 -15.06 16.31
C PRO A 47 -16.39 -15.89 15.02
N LYS A 48 -17.53 -15.93 14.32
CA LYS A 48 -17.66 -16.62 13.03
C LYS A 48 -16.71 -16.07 11.96
N TYR A 49 -16.46 -14.77 11.95
CA TYR A 49 -15.53 -14.18 11.00
C TYR A 49 -14.10 -14.61 11.29
N VAL A 50 -13.73 -14.67 12.57
CA VAL A 50 -12.40 -15.13 13.02
C VAL A 50 -12.19 -16.61 12.70
N GLU A 51 -13.18 -17.47 12.97
CA GLU A 51 -13.16 -18.89 12.60
C GLU A 51 -12.89 -19.07 11.10
N VAL A 52 -13.69 -18.39 10.28
CA VAL A 52 -13.59 -18.43 8.81
C VAL A 52 -12.26 -17.87 8.29
N SER A 53 -11.75 -16.80 8.88
CA SER A 53 -10.49 -16.17 8.46
C SER A 53 -9.28 -17.06 8.77
N ASN A 54 -9.30 -17.77 9.91
CA ASN A 54 -8.21 -18.65 10.32
C ASN A 54 -8.09 -19.91 9.45
N GLU A 55 -9.21 -20.56 9.11
CA GLU A 55 -9.19 -21.75 8.23
C GLU A 55 -8.55 -21.45 6.87
N VAL A 56 -8.72 -20.24 6.35
CA VAL A 56 -8.16 -19.81 5.06
C VAL A 56 -6.64 -19.64 5.13
N LYS A 57 -6.12 -19.20 6.28
CA LYS A 57 -4.67 -19.09 6.49
C LYS A 57 -4.01 -20.45 6.55
N GLU A 58 -4.69 -21.47 7.09
CA GLU A 58 -4.19 -22.84 7.17
C GLU A 58 -4.17 -23.55 5.81
N HIS A 59 -5.14 -23.29 4.93
CA HIS A 59 -5.24 -23.94 3.60
C HIS A 59 -4.46 -23.21 2.48
N GLY A 60 -3.77 -22.12 2.80
CA GLY A 60 -2.91 -21.37 1.87
C GLY A 60 -3.64 -20.24 1.12
N ARG A 61 -2.97 -19.08 1.02
CA ARG A 61 -3.53 -17.85 0.41
C ARG A 61 -3.79 -17.94 -1.09
N ALA A 62 -3.18 -18.90 -1.80
CA ALA A 62 -3.41 -19.17 -3.22
C ALA A 62 -4.91 -19.46 -3.53
N PHE A 63 -5.68 -19.87 -2.53
CA PHE A 63 -7.13 -20.07 -2.64
C PHE A 63 -7.89 -18.77 -2.95
N PHE A 64 -7.36 -17.60 -2.57
CA PHE A 64 -8.07 -16.31 -2.66
C PHE A 64 -8.27 -15.81 -4.10
N TYR A 65 -7.34 -16.13 -5.01
CA TYR A 65 -7.45 -15.72 -6.43
C TYR A 65 -8.25 -16.69 -7.29
N LEU A 66 -8.43 -17.93 -6.82
CA LEU A 66 -9.00 -19.04 -7.58
C LEU A 66 -10.43 -19.41 -7.17
N SER A 67 -10.87 -19.03 -5.98
CA SER A 67 -12.26 -19.24 -5.58
C SER A 67 -13.15 -18.27 -6.34
N LYS A 68 -13.76 -18.73 -7.44
CA LYS A 68 -14.98 -18.15 -8.01
C LYS A 68 -15.97 -17.98 -6.87
N PHE A 69 -16.16 -16.76 -6.40
CA PHE A 69 -17.29 -16.47 -5.57
C PHE A 69 -18.46 -16.22 -6.52
N HIS A 70 -19.60 -16.86 -6.24
CA HIS A 70 -20.77 -16.90 -7.11
C HIS A 70 -21.07 -15.59 -7.85
N ASP A 71 -21.66 -15.71 -9.05
CA ASP A 71 -22.06 -14.63 -9.99
C ASP A 71 -22.93 -13.49 -9.41
N GLU A 72 -23.25 -13.51 -8.11
CA GLU A 72 -24.07 -12.53 -7.40
C GLU A 72 -23.25 -11.52 -6.56
N ASN A 73 -21.92 -11.55 -6.63
CA ASN A 73 -21.09 -10.60 -5.90
C ASN A 73 -21.23 -9.18 -6.45
N GLN A 74 -21.57 -8.23 -5.57
CA GLN A 74 -21.66 -6.79 -5.90
C GLN A 74 -20.28 -6.14 -6.09
N PHE A 75 -19.23 -6.81 -5.64
CA PHE A 75 -17.85 -6.36 -5.71
C PHE A 75 -17.03 -7.26 -6.63
N PRO A 76 -16.04 -6.72 -7.35
CA PRO A 76 -15.09 -7.55 -8.10
C PRO A 76 -14.43 -8.58 -7.19
N GLU A 77 -14.30 -9.81 -7.67
CA GLU A 77 -13.73 -10.93 -6.90
C GLU A 77 -12.29 -10.66 -6.43
N GLU A 78 -11.56 -9.81 -7.15
CA GLU A 78 -10.18 -9.47 -6.82
C GLU A 78 -10.02 -8.49 -5.64
N ILE A 79 -11.11 -7.90 -5.12
CA ILE A 79 -11.04 -6.92 -4.02
C ILE A 79 -11.32 -7.61 -2.68
N THR A 80 -10.31 -7.61 -1.81
CA THR A 80 -10.48 -8.05 -0.41
C THR A 80 -11.05 -6.91 0.45
N PRO A 81 -11.67 -7.22 1.61
CA PRO A 81 -12.08 -6.20 2.58
C PRO A 81 -10.94 -5.24 2.97
N LEU A 82 -9.75 -5.78 3.24
CA LEU A 82 -8.57 -4.99 3.57
C LEU A 82 -8.15 -4.09 2.41
N MET A 83 -8.17 -4.59 1.17
CA MET A 83 -7.86 -3.76 0.00
C MET A 83 -8.86 -2.61 -0.16
N LEU A 84 -10.16 -2.86 0.04
CA LEU A 84 -11.17 -1.82 -0.08
C LEU A 84 -11.05 -0.77 1.02
N ALA A 85 -10.86 -1.21 2.28
CA ALA A 85 -10.67 -0.30 3.41
C ALA A 85 -9.43 0.59 3.24
N ALA A 86 -8.33 -0.01 2.78
CA ALA A 86 -7.10 0.68 2.44
C ALA A 86 -7.31 1.70 1.31
N GLN A 87 -7.94 1.30 0.20
CA GLN A 87 -8.23 2.19 -0.93
C GLN A 87 -9.11 3.40 -0.55
N GLN A 88 -9.96 3.26 0.46
CA GLN A 88 -10.80 4.34 1.00
C GLN A 88 -10.17 5.09 2.17
N ASN A 89 -8.92 4.78 2.54
CA ASN A 89 -8.20 5.36 3.68
C ASN A 89 -9.01 5.30 5.01
N ARG A 90 -9.65 4.16 5.28
CA ARG A 90 -10.41 3.91 6.53
C ARG A 90 -9.48 3.35 7.61
N PHE A 91 -8.84 4.20 8.40
CA PHE A 91 -7.76 3.81 9.31
C PHE A 91 -8.22 2.79 10.36
N GLU A 92 -9.38 2.99 10.94
CA GLU A 92 -10.00 2.18 11.99
C GLU A 92 -10.23 0.75 11.50
N VAL A 93 -10.86 0.61 10.32
CA VAL A 93 -11.14 -0.69 9.71
C VAL A 93 -9.85 -1.37 9.23
N VAL A 94 -8.92 -0.63 8.64
CA VAL A 94 -7.60 -1.17 8.24
C VAL A 94 -6.88 -1.72 9.46
N MET A 95 -6.84 -0.96 10.57
CA MET A 95 -6.23 -1.39 11.82
C MET A 95 -6.93 -2.66 12.36
N ALA A 96 -8.26 -2.69 12.40
CA ALA A 96 -9.02 -3.84 12.87
C ALA A 96 -8.67 -5.12 12.07
N LEU A 97 -8.61 -5.02 10.75
CA LEU A 97 -8.25 -6.14 9.86
C LEU A 97 -6.78 -6.58 10.02
N LEU A 98 -5.85 -5.63 10.13
CA LEU A 98 -4.43 -5.91 10.40
C LEU A 98 -4.24 -6.62 11.75
N LEU A 99 -4.99 -6.23 12.78
CA LEU A 99 -4.98 -6.89 14.10
C LEU A 99 -5.52 -8.34 14.04
N LYS A 100 -6.38 -8.66 13.06
CA LYS A 100 -6.77 -10.05 12.78
C LYS A 100 -5.72 -10.80 11.95
N GLY A 101 -4.58 -10.18 11.63
CA GLY A 101 -3.49 -10.76 10.86
C GLY A 101 -3.80 -10.93 9.38
N GLU A 102 -4.71 -10.13 8.83
CA GLU A 102 -4.83 -9.96 7.39
C GLU A 102 -3.69 -9.09 6.87
N ILE A 103 -3.15 -9.41 5.70
CA ILE A 103 -2.15 -8.58 5.03
C ILE A 103 -2.46 -8.55 3.54
N ILE A 104 -1.99 -7.50 2.87
CA ILE A 104 -2.07 -7.41 1.41
C ILE A 104 -0.80 -8.03 0.85
N ASP A 105 -0.96 -9.11 0.07
CA ASP A 105 0.17 -9.74 -0.60
C ASP A 105 0.68 -8.84 -1.72
N LYS A 106 2.01 -8.70 -1.78
CA LYS A 106 2.66 -7.93 -2.84
C LYS A 106 2.49 -8.66 -4.18
N PRO A 107 1.95 -8.00 -5.22
CA PRO A 107 1.74 -8.66 -6.49
C PRO A 107 3.08 -9.01 -7.16
N HIS A 108 3.07 -10.06 -7.98
CA HIS A 108 4.22 -10.40 -8.82
C HIS A 108 4.46 -9.35 -9.91
N LYS A 109 5.72 -9.25 -10.35
CA LYS A 109 6.14 -8.40 -11.47
C LYS A 109 5.39 -8.74 -12.76
N CYS A 110 5.36 -7.77 -13.68
CA CYS A 110 4.71 -7.92 -14.99
C CYS A 110 5.27 -9.06 -15.83
N ASP A 111 6.57 -9.37 -15.68
CA ASP A 111 7.32 -10.38 -16.42
C ASP A 111 7.43 -11.74 -15.69
N CYS A 112 6.66 -11.96 -14.62
CA CYS A 112 6.75 -13.18 -13.83
C CYS A 112 6.32 -14.42 -14.63
N ALA A 113 7.20 -15.41 -14.72
CA ALA A 113 6.97 -16.66 -15.45
C ALA A 113 6.49 -17.84 -14.57
N CYS A 114 5.98 -17.59 -13.35
CA CYS A 114 5.45 -18.68 -12.51
C CYS A 114 4.19 -19.30 -13.12
N SER A 115 3.89 -20.55 -12.74
CA SER A 115 2.72 -21.29 -13.25
C SER A 115 1.42 -20.54 -12.99
N GLU A 116 1.25 -19.98 -11.79
CA GLU A 116 0.06 -19.22 -11.41
C GLU A 116 -0.13 -17.96 -12.26
N CYS A 117 0.91 -17.15 -12.46
CA CYS A 117 0.82 -15.93 -13.30
C CYS A 117 0.53 -16.29 -14.76
N ASN A 118 1.14 -17.35 -15.29
CA ASN A 118 0.89 -17.81 -16.65
C ASN A 118 -0.56 -18.29 -16.82
N GLU A 119 -1.09 -19.06 -15.87
CA GLU A 119 -2.47 -19.52 -15.90
C GLU A 119 -3.46 -18.35 -15.84
N MET A 120 -3.24 -17.39 -14.94
CA MET A 120 -4.13 -16.23 -14.79
C MET A 120 -4.11 -15.34 -16.03
N THR A 121 -2.92 -15.14 -16.62
CA THR A 121 -2.76 -14.36 -17.86
C THR A 121 -3.43 -15.06 -19.06
N GLN A 122 -3.34 -16.38 -19.17
CA GLN A 122 -4.02 -17.15 -20.22
C GLN A 122 -5.54 -17.17 -20.07
N LYS A 123 -6.04 -17.17 -18.82
CA LYS A 123 -7.49 -17.13 -18.53
C LYS A 123 -8.08 -15.76 -18.85
N ASP A 124 -7.53 -14.69 -18.25
CA ASP A 124 -7.98 -13.32 -18.46
C ASP A 124 -6.86 -12.32 -18.09
N GLU A 125 -6.09 -11.92 -19.10
CA GLU A 125 -5.00 -10.93 -18.97
C GLU A 125 -5.50 -9.59 -18.37
N LEU A 126 -6.68 -9.12 -18.76
CA LEU A 126 -7.19 -7.81 -18.32
C LEU A 126 -7.64 -7.85 -16.86
N ARG A 127 -8.36 -8.90 -16.45
CA ARG A 127 -8.75 -9.11 -15.05
C ARG A 127 -7.51 -9.28 -14.17
N PHE A 128 -6.49 -9.98 -14.65
CA PHE A 128 -5.24 -10.14 -13.91
C PHE A 128 -4.50 -8.80 -13.74
N ALA A 129 -4.39 -8.00 -14.80
CA ALA A 129 -3.81 -6.65 -14.73
C ALA A 129 -4.60 -5.72 -13.77
N ARG A 130 -5.93 -5.82 -13.78
CA ARG A 130 -6.80 -5.05 -12.86
C ARG A 130 -6.61 -5.47 -11.40
N SER A 131 -6.47 -6.78 -11.16
CA SER A 131 -6.19 -7.32 -9.83
C SER A 131 -4.86 -6.81 -9.28
N ARG A 132 -3.80 -6.83 -10.10
CA ARG A 132 -2.49 -6.23 -9.77
C ARG A 132 -2.62 -4.75 -9.42
N LEU A 133 -3.32 -3.98 -10.25
CA LEU A 133 -3.56 -2.55 -9.99
C LEU A 133 -4.29 -2.33 -8.65
N ASN A 134 -5.33 -3.12 -8.35
CA ASN A 134 -6.06 -3.00 -7.10
C ASN A 134 -5.18 -3.29 -5.87
N ALA A 135 -4.26 -4.26 -5.98
CA ALA A 135 -3.29 -4.55 -4.93
C ALA A 135 -2.35 -3.36 -4.70
N TYR A 136 -1.77 -2.81 -5.78
CA TYR A 136 -0.94 -1.62 -5.68
C TYR A 136 -1.68 -0.39 -5.15
N ARG A 137 -2.96 -0.20 -5.51
CA ARG A 137 -3.79 0.88 -4.94
C ARG A 137 -3.95 0.77 -3.43
N ALA A 138 -4.11 -0.45 -2.94
CA ALA A 138 -4.24 -0.69 -1.51
C ALA A 138 -2.89 -0.57 -0.78
N LEU A 139 -1.81 -1.12 -1.34
CA LEU A 139 -0.44 -1.00 -0.80
C LEU A 139 0.07 0.44 -0.77
N SER A 140 -0.36 1.27 -1.72
CA SER A 140 0.02 2.69 -1.79
C SER A 140 -0.91 3.62 -0.99
N SER A 141 -1.88 3.07 -0.27
CA SER A 141 -2.77 3.88 0.57
C SER A 141 -2.05 4.38 1.82
N GLU A 142 -2.44 5.57 2.26
CA GLU A 142 -1.84 6.22 3.43
C GLU A 142 -2.18 5.45 4.70
N ALA A 143 -3.43 4.99 4.81
CA ALA A 143 -3.89 4.20 5.95
C ALA A 143 -3.09 2.92 6.09
N TYR A 144 -2.89 2.19 4.99
CA TYR A 144 -2.13 0.95 5.04
C TYR A 144 -0.66 1.18 5.36
N ILE A 145 0.01 2.13 4.67
CA ILE A 145 1.44 2.40 4.92
C ILE A 145 1.67 2.87 6.36
N SER A 146 0.81 3.76 6.89
CA SER A 146 0.94 4.27 8.26
C SER A 146 0.82 3.19 9.34
N LEU A 147 -0.01 2.18 9.09
CA LEU A 147 -0.34 1.16 10.10
C LEU A 147 0.47 -0.14 9.94
N SER A 148 1.04 -0.39 8.75
CA SER A 148 1.74 -1.65 8.45
C SER A 148 3.26 -1.51 8.31
N SER A 149 3.78 -0.30 8.10
CA SER A 149 5.21 -0.09 7.89
C SER A 149 5.89 0.55 9.10
N ASP A 150 7.08 0.04 9.43
CA ASP A 150 7.96 0.63 10.45
C ASP A 150 8.57 1.97 9.98
N ASP A 151 8.80 2.10 8.67
CA ASP A 151 9.33 3.31 8.04
C ASP A 151 8.46 3.72 6.83
N PRO A 152 7.41 4.52 7.07
CA PRO A 152 6.50 4.99 6.04
C PRO A 152 7.21 5.75 4.91
N ILE A 153 8.21 6.58 5.21
CA ILE A 153 8.87 7.43 4.21
C ILE A 153 9.72 6.57 3.27
N LEU A 154 10.52 5.65 3.82
CA LEU A 154 11.29 4.73 3.00
C LEU A 154 10.38 3.85 2.15
N THR A 155 9.32 3.30 2.76
CA THR A 155 8.33 2.47 2.07
C THR A 155 7.72 3.20 0.89
N CYS A 156 7.36 4.48 1.05
CA CYS A 156 6.86 5.30 -0.06
C CYS A 156 7.88 5.44 -1.18
N PHE A 157 9.16 5.67 -0.88
CA PHE A 157 10.20 5.80 -1.89
C PHE A 157 10.43 4.51 -2.67
N GLU A 158 10.51 3.38 -1.99
CA GLU A 158 10.66 2.08 -2.63
C GLU A 158 9.45 1.72 -3.49
N LEU A 159 8.25 1.90 -2.95
CA LEU A 159 7.01 1.60 -3.65
C LEU A 159 6.82 2.53 -4.85
N ARG A 160 7.19 3.80 -4.76
CA ARG A 160 7.14 4.73 -5.89
C ARG A 160 8.08 4.32 -7.02
N LYS A 161 9.32 3.93 -6.70
CA LYS A 161 10.28 3.41 -7.68
C LYS A 161 9.69 2.19 -8.40
N GLU A 162 9.11 1.27 -7.65
CA GLU A 162 8.47 0.08 -8.19
C GLU A 162 7.27 0.43 -9.07
N LEU A 163 6.38 1.33 -8.64
CA LEU A 163 5.24 1.77 -9.43
C LEU A 163 5.66 2.41 -10.76
N HIS A 164 6.78 3.15 -10.79
CA HIS A 164 7.32 3.66 -12.05
C HIS A 164 7.88 2.57 -12.97
N GLN A 165 8.49 1.52 -12.42
CA GLN A 165 8.94 0.35 -13.19
C GLN A 165 7.74 -0.39 -13.78
N VAL A 166 6.74 -0.68 -12.95
CA VAL A 166 5.50 -1.33 -13.37
C VAL A 166 4.77 -0.49 -14.41
N ALA A 167 4.73 0.84 -14.26
CA ALA A 167 4.12 1.73 -15.26
C ALA A 167 4.82 1.69 -16.63
N ALA A 168 6.13 1.43 -16.67
CA ALA A 168 6.89 1.32 -17.91
C ALA A 168 6.69 -0.04 -18.62
N GLU A 169 6.44 -1.10 -17.84
CA GLU A 169 6.29 -2.46 -18.33
C GLU A 169 4.83 -2.83 -18.64
N GLU A 170 3.87 -2.29 -17.89
CA GLU A 170 2.45 -2.66 -18.01
C GLU A 170 1.78 -2.06 -19.25
N LYS A 171 0.95 -2.87 -19.91
CA LYS A 171 0.21 -2.51 -21.13
C LYS A 171 -1.06 -1.68 -20.92
N TYR A 172 -1.77 -1.87 -19.80
CA TYR A 172 -3.15 -1.38 -19.64
C TYR A 172 -3.29 -0.13 -18.75
N TYR A 173 -2.53 -0.04 -17.66
CA TYR A 173 -2.79 0.91 -16.56
C TYR A 173 -1.61 1.81 -16.20
N ALA A 174 -0.68 2.06 -17.13
CA ALA A 174 0.52 2.88 -16.90
C ALA A 174 0.23 4.25 -16.24
N THR A 175 -0.83 4.93 -16.68
CA THR A 175 -1.24 6.24 -16.13
C THR A 175 -1.69 6.13 -14.68
N GLU A 176 -2.40 5.06 -14.32
CA GLU A 176 -2.89 4.85 -12.95
C GLU A 176 -1.72 4.58 -11.99
N TYR A 177 -0.75 3.76 -12.38
CA TYR A 177 0.46 3.54 -11.58
C TYR A 177 1.26 4.83 -11.37
N THR A 178 1.37 5.66 -12.41
CA THR A 178 2.02 6.97 -12.30
C THR A 178 1.27 7.90 -11.35
N ARG A 179 -0.07 7.84 -11.34
CA ARG A 179 -0.91 8.59 -10.39
C ARG A 179 -0.69 8.13 -8.95
N LEU A 180 -0.61 6.82 -8.70
CA LEU A 180 -0.29 6.26 -7.37
C LEU A 180 1.09 6.69 -6.90
N ALA A 181 2.09 6.62 -7.79
CA ALA A 181 3.44 7.08 -7.52
C ALA A 181 3.47 8.57 -7.12
N THR A 182 2.64 9.40 -7.75
CA THR A 182 2.50 10.82 -7.40
C THR A 182 1.83 11.01 -6.03
N GLY A 183 0.79 10.23 -5.73
CA GLY A 183 0.11 10.26 -4.43
C GLY A 183 1.03 9.90 -3.26
N LEU A 184 1.96 8.95 -3.46
CA LEU A 184 2.98 8.62 -2.47
C LEU A 184 3.92 9.81 -2.18
N SER A 185 4.38 10.53 -3.21
CA SER A 185 5.17 11.74 -3.02
C SER A 185 4.40 12.81 -2.22
N GLU A 186 3.11 13.00 -2.52
CA GLU A 186 2.25 13.96 -1.79
C GLU A 186 2.01 13.54 -0.34
N TYR A 187 1.93 12.23 -0.07
CA TYR A 187 1.86 11.70 1.29
C TYR A 187 3.16 11.93 2.07
N VAL A 188 4.33 11.67 1.47
CA VAL A 188 5.63 11.96 2.09
C VAL A 188 5.78 13.43 2.42
N VAL A 189 5.39 14.34 1.52
CA VAL A 189 5.41 15.78 1.79
C VAL A 189 4.51 16.12 2.98
N ARG A 190 3.30 15.57 3.05
CA ARG A 190 2.40 15.78 4.20
C ARG A 190 2.95 15.23 5.51
N LEU A 191 3.72 14.14 5.49
CA LEU A 191 4.41 13.63 6.68
C LEU A 191 5.51 14.59 7.12
N LEU A 192 6.33 15.08 6.19
CA LEU A 192 7.40 16.03 6.48
C LEU A 192 6.87 17.38 6.97
N ASP A 193 5.69 17.81 6.50
CA ASP A 193 5.01 19.01 6.99
C ASP A 193 4.54 18.91 8.46
N LYS A 194 4.53 17.71 9.06
CA LYS A 194 4.22 17.53 10.49
C LYS A 194 5.45 17.61 11.39
N VAL A 195 6.64 17.72 10.82
CA VAL A 195 7.89 17.86 11.57
C VAL A 195 8.01 19.29 12.08
N HIS A 196 8.17 19.46 13.39
CA HIS A 196 8.18 20.79 14.02
C HIS A 196 9.54 21.18 14.60
N SER A 197 10.48 20.23 14.70
CA SER A 197 11.84 20.49 15.21
C SER A 197 12.93 20.06 14.22
N ASN A 198 14.06 20.77 14.29
CA ASN A 198 15.26 20.43 13.53
C ASN A 198 15.83 19.07 13.95
N GLU A 199 15.62 18.66 15.21
CA GLU A 199 16.06 17.37 15.74
C GLU A 199 15.26 16.21 15.12
N GLU A 200 13.92 16.34 15.04
CA GLU A 200 13.05 15.37 14.36
C GLU A 200 13.39 15.31 12.86
N LEU A 201 13.59 16.47 12.21
CA LEU A 201 13.95 16.50 10.79
C LEU A 201 15.30 15.84 10.55
N HIS A 202 16.29 16.13 11.38
CA HIS A 202 17.60 15.50 11.30
C HIS A 202 17.51 13.99 11.54
N ALA A 203 16.72 13.54 12.52
CA ALA A 203 16.51 12.12 12.79
C ALA A 203 15.87 11.41 11.59
N ILE A 204 14.85 12.02 10.97
CA ILE A 204 14.20 11.48 9.77
C ILE A 204 15.18 11.43 8.60
N LEU A 205 15.89 12.54 8.33
CA LEU A 205 16.79 12.63 7.18
C LEU A 205 18.04 11.75 7.32
N SER A 206 18.47 11.47 8.55
CA SER A 206 19.64 10.65 8.86
C SER A 206 19.31 9.17 9.07
N ALA A 207 18.03 8.82 9.26
CA ALA A 207 17.61 7.44 9.46
C ALA A 207 17.87 6.58 8.21
N THR A 208 18.73 5.58 8.37
CA THR A 208 18.97 4.48 7.41
C THR A 208 18.22 3.23 7.88
N ALA A 209 17.73 2.43 6.92
CA ALA A 209 17.05 1.17 7.25
C ALA A 209 18.00 0.03 7.62
N GLU A 210 19.29 0.13 7.30
CA GLU A 210 20.27 -0.91 7.60
C GLU A 210 21.65 -0.31 7.85
N ASP A 211 22.38 -0.93 8.79
CA ASP A 211 23.75 -0.67 9.25
C ASP A 211 24.79 -0.58 8.11
N HIS A 212 24.77 0.50 7.34
CA HIS A 212 25.92 0.88 6.52
C HIS A 212 26.92 1.63 7.40
N ASN A 213 27.84 0.86 7.99
CA ASN A 213 28.96 1.29 8.85
C ASN A 213 29.93 2.34 8.23
N ASP A 214 29.64 2.87 7.04
CA ASP A 214 30.48 3.83 6.33
C ASP A 214 29.80 5.19 6.08
N ILE A 215 28.59 5.43 6.60
CA ILE A 215 27.88 6.72 6.44
C ILE A 215 28.24 7.59 7.63
N THR A 216 28.98 8.68 7.40
CA THR A 216 29.21 9.68 8.45
C THR A 216 27.88 10.35 8.80
N PRO A 217 27.66 10.80 10.05
CA PRO A 217 26.43 11.52 10.45
C PRO A 217 26.11 12.78 9.63
N GLU A 218 27.05 13.22 8.79
CA GLU A 218 26.97 14.37 7.90
C GLU A 218 26.32 14.02 6.53
N ASP A 219 26.29 12.73 6.17
CA ASP A 219 25.72 12.25 4.92
C ASP A 219 24.24 11.91 5.11
N LEU A 220 23.34 12.89 4.91
CA LEU A 220 21.87 12.72 4.98
C LEU A 220 21.38 11.67 3.95
N PRO A 221 21.26 10.37 4.29
CA PRO A 221 21.15 9.32 3.27
C PRO A 221 19.72 9.25 2.72
N ARG A 222 18.73 9.65 3.50
CA ARG A 222 17.34 9.76 3.04
C ARG A 222 17.15 10.91 2.05
N LEU A 223 17.91 12.00 2.22
CA LEU A 223 17.95 13.10 1.25
C LEU A 223 18.62 12.65 -0.05
N GLN A 224 19.72 11.90 0.04
CA GLN A 224 20.35 11.29 -1.14
C GLN A 224 19.40 10.33 -1.86
N LEU A 225 18.62 9.56 -1.12
CA LEU A 225 17.63 8.65 -1.66
C LEU A 225 16.49 9.40 -2.37
N ALA A 226 15.99 10.49 -1.78
CA ALA A 226 15.00 11.37 -2.41
C ALA A 226 15.51 11.96 -3.75
N ILE A 227 16.78 12.38 -3.79
CA ILE A 227 17.44 12.87 -5.01
C ILE A 227 17.59 11.74 -6.05
N LYS A 228 18.05 10.56 -5.62
CA LYS A 228 18.21 9.37 -6.47
C LYS A 228 16.89 8.95 -7.11
N TYR A 229 15.79 9.06 -6.37
CA TYR A 229 14.45 8.77 -6.87
C TYR A 229 13.80 9.95 -7.62
N LYS A 230 14.55 11.04 -7.89
CA LYS A 230 14.06 12.22 -8.60
C LYS A 230 12.76 12.75 -8.00
N GLU A 231 12.70 12.80 -6.67
CA GLU A 231 11.59 13.41 -5.94
C GLU A 231 11.61 14.92 -6.13
N LYS A 232 11.12 15.40 -7.28
CA LYS A 232 10.96 16.84 -7.49
C LYS A 232 10.06 17.48 -6.44
N ARG A 233 9.18 16.71 -5.77
CA ARG A 233 8.18 17.22 -4.82
C ARG A 233 8.61 17.20 -3.36
N VAL A 234 9.63 16.42 -2.98
CA VAL A 234 10.16 16.43 -1.61
C VAL A 234 10.94 17.71 -1.31
N SER A 235 11.36 18.43 -2.37
CA SER A 235 12.06 19.72 -2.30
C SER A 235 11.13 20.94 -2.09
N PHE A 236 9.93 20.76 -1.52
CA PHE A 236 8.93 21.83 -1.44
C PHE A 236 8.30 22.04 -0.06
N SER A 237 8.66 21.26 0.96
CA SER A 237 8.31 21.73 2.31
C SER A 237 9.23 22.90 2.61
N ASP A 238 8.67 24.11 2.73
CA ASP A 238 9.38 25.35 3.08
C ASP A 238 10.37 25.15 4.24
N TYR A 239 10.05 24.19 5.13
CA TYR A 239 10.86 23.83 6.27
C TYR A 239 12.14 23.05 5.89
N VAL A 240 12.05 22.10 4.96
CA VAL A 240 13.20 21.33 4.44
C VAL A 240 14.12 22.25 3.65
N ASP A 241 13.58 23.14 2.83
CA ASP A 241 14.37 24.11 2.05
C ASP A 241 15.11 25.10 2.97
N ARG A 242 14.45 25.58 4.03
CA ARG A 242 15.09 26.42 5.06
C ARG A 242 16.15 25.69 5.85
N PHE A 243 15.91 24.42 6.21
CA PHE A 243 16.88 23.60 6.91
C PHE A 243 18.13 23.39 6.05
N VAL A 244 17.96 22.99 4.79
CA VAL A 244 19.04 22.82 3.81
C VAL A 244 19.79 24.14 3.57
N ALA A 245 19.08 25.26 3.47
CA ALA A 245 19.70 26.59 3.34
C ALA A 245 20.50 27.00 4.60
N GLY A 246 20.09 26.52 5.78
CA GLY A 246 20.75 26.75 7.06
C GLY A 246 22.10 26.05 7.23
N PHE A 247 22.36 24.94 6.52
CA PHE A 247 23.64 24.22 6.59
C PHE A 247 24.81 24.94 5.88
N GLY A 248 24.53 26.01 5.12
CA GLY A 248 25.55 26.78 4.42
C GLY A 248 26.22 26.01 3.29
N SER A 249 26.58 26.69 2.20
CA SER A 249 27.16 26.11 0.98
C SER A 249 28.50 25.36 1.16
N SER A 250 29.02 25.29 2.38
CA SER A 250 30.32 24.68 2.73
C SER A 250 30.21 23.33 3.45
N GLN A 251 29.01 22.95 3.93
CA GLN A 251 28.74 21.63 4.53
C GLN A 251 27.76 20.78 3.70
N LEU A 252 27.22 21.33 2.61
CA LEU A 252 26.36 20.57 1.71
C LEU A 252 27.22 19.66 0.82
N PRO A 253 27.01 18.33 0.83
CA PRO A 253 27.71 17.44 -0.08
C PRO A 253 27.55 17.88 -1.55
N MET A 254 28.65 17.87 -2.29
CA MET A 254 28.71 18.21 -3.71
C MET A 254 28.28 16.98 -4.53
N TYR A 255 27.31 17.12 -5.43
CA TYR A 255 26.79 15.98 -6.20
C TYR A 255 27.15 16.06 -7.68
N THR A 256 27.56 14.93 -8.25
CA THR A 256 27.81 14.78 -9.67
C THR A 256 26.55 14.30 -10.39
N VAL A 257 25.92 15.17 -11.18
CA VAL A 257 24.87 14.77 -12.13
C VAL A 257 25.47 14.82 -13.52
N GLY A 258 25.63 13.66 -14.16
CA GLY A 258 26.16 13.57 -15.54
C GLY A 258 27.60 14.09 -15.73
N GLY A 259 28.44 14.02 -14.68
CA GLY A 259 29.81 14.52 -14.72
C GLY A 259 29.98 16.00 -14.40
N ILE A 260 28.89 16.69 -14.02
CA ILE A 260 28.91 18.09 -13.59
C ILE A 260 28.70 18.14 -12.07
N TYR A 261 29.60 18.82 -11.36
CA TYR A 261 29.49 19.07 -9.93
C TYR A 261 28.49 20.20 -9.69
N VAL A 262 27.38 19.87 -9.02
CA VAL A 262 26.30 20.82 -8.74
C VAL A 262 26.13 20.87 -7.21
N PRO A 263 26.23 22.06 -6.58
CA PRO A 263 25.90 22.20 -5.17
C PRO A 263 24.42 21.83 -4.98
N LEU A 264 24.07 21.19 -3.86
CA LEU A 264 22.71 20.71 -3.58
C LEU A 264 21.63 21.76 -3.92
N LEU A 265 21.88 23.04 -3.61
CA LEU A 265 21.05 24.22 -3.93
C LEU A 265 20.73 24.42 -5.43
N ALA A 266 21.56 23.93 -6.35
CA ALA A 266 21.34 24.05 -7.79
C ALA A 266 20.64 22.80 -8.40
N LEU A 267 20.26 21.84 -7.56
CA LEU A 267 19.32 20.76 -7.89
C LEU A 267 17.89 21.06 -7.43
N PHE A 268 17.69 22.17 -6.69
CA PHE A 268 16.39 22.77 -6.37
C PHE A 268 15.98 23.77 -7.46
#